data_AF-A0AAW6ST60-F1
#
_entry.id   AF-A0AAW6ST60-F1
#
_cell.length_a   1.000
_cell.length_b   1.000
_cell.length_c   1.000
_cell.angle_alpha   90.00
_cell.angle_beta   90.00
_cell.angle_gamma   90.00
#
_symmetry.space_group_name_H-M   'P 1'
#
loop_
_entity.id
_entity.type
_entity.pdbx_description
1 polymer ?
#
loop_
_entity_poly.entity_id
_entity_poly.type
_entity_poly.pdbx_seq_one_letter_code
_entity_poly.pdbx_strand_id
1 'polypeptide(L)'
;MSVNKLMSPEELKQLSELGFENYKNSVLEGQTFKQIINNIEGSALNGYTGWEKTLTSEDNIRELTIIRDYLKENGYYCEIETKDKQNIFGMNYKERKLVIEWGKNNPTSCN
;
A
#
# COMPACT_ATOMS: atom_id res chain seq x y z
N MET A 1 39.05 19.14 20.05
CA MET A 1 37.61 19.43 20.23
C MET A 1 36.96 19.37 18.87
N SER A 2 36.23 18.29 18.57
CA SER A 2 35.47 18.19 17.32
C SER A 2 34.30 19.17 17.42
N VAL A 3 34.27 20.16 16.53
CA VAL A 3 33.09 20.99 16.33
C VAL A 3 32.00 20.04 15.87
N ASN A 4 31.00 19.78 16.72
CA ASN A 4 29.76 19.12 16.31
C ASN A 4 29.06 20.06 15.33
N LYS A 5 29.51 20.04 14.07
CA LYS A 5 28.88 20.78 12.98
C LYS A 5 27.54 20.11 12.74
N LEU A 6 26.49 20.72 13.29
CA LEU A 6 25.12 20.29 13.06
C LEU A 6 24.86 20.32 11.55
N MET A 7 24.28 19.24 11.02
CA MET A 7 23.81 19.21 9.63
C MET A 7 22.85 20.37 9.40
N SER A 8 22.97 21.02 8.25
CA SER A 8 22.02 22.03 7.81
C SER A 8 20.64 21.41 7.58
N PRO A 9 19.56 22.21 7.63
CA PRO A 9 18.22 21.73 7.31
C PRO A 9 18.11 21.05 5.94
N GLU A 10 18.87 21.54 4.95
CA GLU A 10 18.90 20.97 3.60
C GLU A 10 19.59 19.60 3.57
N GLU A 11 20.72 19.45 4.28
CA GLU A 11 21.40 18.16 4.42
C GLU A 11 20.50 17.14 5.16
N LEU A 12 19.75 17.57 6.17
CA LEU A 12 18.78 16.71 6.87
C LEU A 12 17.61 16.29 5.98
N LYS A 13 17.12 17.21 5.14
CA LYS A 13 16.06 16.92 4.17
C LYS A 13 16.53 15.86 3.16
N GLN A 14 17.70 16.05 2.57
CA GLN A 14 18.29 15.09 1.62
C GLN A 14 18.51 13.72 2.27
N LEU A 15 18.99 13.68 3.51
CA LEU A 15 19.15 12.42 4.25
C LEU A 15 17.81 11.73 4.51
N SER A 16 16.76 12.50 4.83
CA SER A 16 15.41 11.97 5.02
C SER A 16 14.82 11.42 3.73
N GLU A 17 14.99 12.12 2.61
CA GLU A 17 14.55 11.67 1.29
C GLU A 17 15.27 10.37 0.89
N LEU A 18 16.59 10.31 1.06
CA LEU A 18 17.37 9.11 0.81
C LEU A 18 16.90 7.93 1.70
N GLY A 19 16.66 8.19 2.99
CA GLY A 19 16.16 7.18 3.91
C GLY A 19 14.79 6.64 3.51
N PHE A 20 13.90 7.53 3.04
CA PHE A 20 12.59 7.16 2.55
C PHE A 20 12.67 6.32 1.27
N GLU A 21 13.47 6.73 0.29
CA GLU A 21 13.65 5.96 -0.95
C GLU A 21 14.26 4.58 -0.70
N ASN A 22 15.24 4.48 0.20
CA ASN A 22 15.80 3.19 0.60
C ASN A 22 14.75 2.29 1.26
N TYR A 23 13.89 2.85 2.11
CA TYR A 23 12.79 2.10 2.72
C TYR A 23 11.75 1.68 1.68
N LYS A 24 11.38 2.56 0.75
CA LYS A 24 10.49 2.27 -0.38
C LYS A 24 11.02 1.08 -1.18
N ASN A 25 12.29 1.10 -1.56
CA ASN A 25 12.91 0.01 -2.32
C ASN A 25 12.91 -1.30 -1.53
N SER A 26 13.26 -1.26 -0.25
CA SER A 26 13.22 -2.44 0.63
C SER A 26 11.82 -3.05 0.73
N VAL A 27 10.77 -2.23 0.79
CA VAL A 27 9.37 -2.68 0.77
C VAL A 27 9.01 -3.34 -0.57
N LEU A 28 9.39 -2.73 -1.69
CA LEU A 28 9.08 -3.24 -3.03
C LEU A 28 9.89 -4.49 -3.41
N GLU A 29 11.00 -4.76 -2.73
CA GLU A 29 11.76 -6.02 -2.84
C GLU A 29 11.32 -7.07 -1.80
N GLY A 30 10.48 -6.64 -0.85
CA GLY A 30 10.06 -7.39 0.33
C GLY A 30 9.05 -8.51 0.04
N GLN A 31 8.88 -9.37 1.03
CA GLN A 31 8.02 -10.55 0.91
C GLN A 31 6.54 -10.19 0.78
N THR A 32 6.07 -9.16 1.49
CA THR A 32 4.68 -8.70 1.45
C THR A 32 4.28 -8.28 0.04
N PHE A 33 5.14 -7.50 -0.64
CA PHE A 33 4.88 -7.06 -2.00
C PHE A 33 4.80 -8.26 -2.95
N LYS A 34 5.77 -9.18 -2.89
CA LYS A 34 5.78 -10.41 -3.70
C LYS A 34 4.51 -11.24 -3.49
N GLN A 35 4.05 -11.39 -2.24
CA GLN A 35 2.82 -12.11 -1.95
C GLN A 35 1.57 -11.43 -2.54
N ILE A 36 1.51 -10.10 -2.46
CA ILE A 36 0.42 -9.33 -3.07
C ILE A 36 0.41 -9.52 -4.59
N ILE A 37 1.55 -9.39 -5.26
CA ILE A 37 1.67 -9.62 -6.71
C ILE A 37 1.24 -11.05 -7.08
N ASN A 38 1.73 -12.07 -6.36
CA ASN A 38 1.35 -13.46 -6.62
C ASN A 38 -0.17 -13.68 -6.47
N ASN A 39 -0.82 -13.01 -5.51
CA ASN A 39 -2.27 -13.10 -5.34
C ASN A 39 -3.04 -12.39 -6.46
N ILE A 40 -2.53 -11.26 -6.94
CA ILE A 40 -3.08 -10.54 -8.10
C ILE A 40 -2.98 -11.43 -9.34
N GLU A 41 -1.80 -11.97 -9.64
CA GLU A 41 -1.55 -12.85 -10.78
C GLU A 41 -2.42 -14.11 -10.69
N GLY A 42 -2.47 -14.76 -9.53
CA GLY A 42 -3.31 -15.93 -9.29
C GLY A 42 -4.80 -15.62 -9.51
N SER A 43 -5.26 -14.46 -9.06
CA SER A 43 -6.65 -14.02 -9.27
C SER A 43 -6.92 -13.73 -10.74
N ALA A 44 -5.99 -13.10 -11.45
CA ALA A 44 -6.09 -12.80 -12.87
C ALA A 44 -6.11 -14.07 -13.72
N LEU A 45 -5.30 -15.08 -13.39
CA LEU A 45 -5.31 -16.40 -14.05
C LEU A 45 -6.65 -17.13 -13.90
N ASN A 46 -7.39 -16.85 -12.82
CA ASN A 46 -8.73 -17.37 -12.59
C ASN A 46 -9.85 -16.48 -13.20
N GLY A 47 -9.50 -15.44 -13.96
CA GLY A 47 -10.44 -14.55 -14.63
C GLY A 47 -11.02 -13.44 -13.76
N TYR A 48 -10.50 -13.23 -12.55
CA TYR A 48 -10.91 -12.11 -11.70
C TYR A 48 -10.21 -10.80 -12.09
N THR A 49 -10.88 -9.69 -11.81
CA THR A 49 -10.41 -8.32 -12.06
C THR A 49 -10.11 -7.55 -10.76
N GLY A 50 -10.01 -8.27 -9.65
CA GLY A 50 -9.75 -7.68 -8.35
C GLY A 50 -9.41 -8.70 -7.29
N TRP A 51 -8.76 -8.22 -6.24
CA TRP A 51 -8.36 -8.97 -5.06
C TRP A 51 -8.44 -8.07 -3.82
N GLU A 52 -8.88 -8.64 -2.70
CA GLU A 52 -8.95 -7.92 -1.43
C GLU A 52 -8.31 -8.72 -0.29
N LYS A 53 -7.67 -8.00 0.64
CA LYS A 53 -7.11 -8.54 1.89
C LYS A 53 -7.70 -7.81 3.08
N THR A 54 -8.31 -8.52 4.01
CA THR A 54 -8.67 -7.96 5.32
C THR A 54 -7.41 -7.68 6.12
N LEU A 55 -7.32 -6.47 6.67
CA LEU A 55 -6.19 -6.02 7.48
C LEU A 55 -6.42 -6.34 8.96
N THR A 56 -5.39 -6.86 9.61
CA THR A 56 -5.34 -7.11 11.06
C THR A 56 -4.44 -6.11 11.75
N SER A 57 -4.36 -6.18 13.09
CA SER A 57 -3.43 -5.35 13.87
C SER A 57 -1.96 -5.66 13.63
N GLU A 58 -1.64 -6.81 13.03
CA GLU A 58 -0.27 -7.24 12.73
C GLU A 58 0.23 -6.69 11.38
N ASP A 59 -0.68 -6.19 10.54
CA ASP A 59 -0.32 -5.65 9.23
C ASP A 59 0.41 -4.30 9.34
N ASN A 60 1.54 -4.20 8.63
CA ASN A 60 2.31 -2.97 8.57
C ASN A 60 1.67 -1.95 7.62
N ILE A 61 0.89 -1.04 8.18
CA ILE A 61 0.18 -0.01 7.40
C ILE A 61 1.13 0.88 6.58
N ARG A 62 2.36 1.16 7.05
CA ARG A 62 3.32 1.99 6.30
C ARG A 62 3.80 1.29 5.04
N GLU A 63 4.12 0.01 5.16
CA GLU A 63 4.52 -0.84 4.05
C GLU A 63 3.39 -1.00 3.02
N LEU A 64 2.16 -1.26 3.50
CA LEU A 64 0.99 -1.35 2.62
C LEU A 64 0.67 -0.03 1.92
N THR A 65 0.98 1.12 2.55
CA THR A 65 0.80 2.44 1.93
C THR A 65 1.76 2.63 0.76
N ILE A 66 3.03 2.24 0.91
CA ILE A 66 4.02 2.27 -0.17
C ILE A 66 3.59 1.37 -1.33
N ILE A 67 3.15 0.15 -1.01
CA ILE A 67 2.69 -0.80 -2.03
C ILE A 67 1.46 -0.28 -2.76
N ARG A 68 0.50 0.31 -2.02
CA ARG A 68 -0.68 0.96 -2.61
C ARG A 68 -0.26 2.03 -3.61
N ASP A 69 0.59 2.95 -3.20
CA ASP A 69 1.01 4.07 -4.05
C ASP A 69 1.74 3.57 -5.30
N TYR A 70 2.64 2.60 -5.14
CA TYR A 70 3.31 1.94 -6.27
C TYR A 70 2.32 1.28 -7.23
N LEU A 71 1.33 0.53 -6.74
CA LEU A 71 0.32 -0.11 -7.61
C LEU A 71 -0.55 0.91 -8.34
N LYS A 72 -0.92 2.02 -7.69
CA LYS A 72 -1.66 3.13 -8.32
C LYS A 72 -0.85 3.78 -9.44
N GLU A 73 0.44 4.04 -9.18
CA GLU A 73 1.38 4.57 -10.19
C GLU A 73 1.49 3.64 -11.41
N ASN A 74 1.27 2.34 -11.23
CA ASN A 74 1.32 1.31 -12.28
C ASN A 74 -0.06 0.94 -12.86
N GLY A 75 -1.09 1.78 -12.64
CA GLY A 75 -2.38 1.66 -13.33
C GLY A 75 -3.40 0.72 -12.67
N TYR A 76 -3.13 0.23 -11.46
CA TYR A 76 -4.12 -0.49 -10.66
C TYR A 76 -4.98 0.49 -9.86
N TYR A 77 -6.25 0.16 -9.63
CA TYR A 77 -6.95 0.73 -8.48
C TYR A 77 -6.42 0.03 -7.23
N CYS A 78 -5.97 0.80 -6.24
CA CYS A 78 -5.51 0.24 -4.97
C CYS A 78 -5.86 1.20 -3.83
N GLU A 79 -6.63 0.74 -2.85
CA GLU A 79 -7.02 1.54 -1.68
C GLU A 79 -7.07 0.75 -0.38
N ILE A 80 -6.86 1.45 0.74
CA ILE A 80 -7.11 0.90 2.08
C ILE A 80 -8.47 1.41 2.55
N GLU A 81 -9.50 0.59 2.37
CA GLU A 81 -10.89 0.92 2.70
C GLU A 81 -11.23 0.52 4.14
N THR A 82 -12.19 1.23 4.74
CA THR A 82 -12.81 0.84 6.02
C THR A 82 -14.30 0.67 5.81
N LYS A 83 -14.84 -0.51 6.15
CA LYS A 83 -16.25 -0.85 6.00
C LYS A 83 -16.85 -1.11 7.38
N ASP A 84 -18.01 -0.52 7.64
CA ASP A 84 -18.82 -0.87 8.80
C ASP A 84 -19.50 -2.23 8.54
N LYS A 85 -19.36 -3.15 9.48
CA LYS A 85 -19.96 -4.49 9.42
C LYS A 85 -20.69 -4.79 10.71
N GLN A 86 -21.65 -5.71 10.62
CA GLN A 86 -22.37 -6.24 11.77
C GLN A 86 -22.04 -7.73 11.90
N ASN A 87 -21.75 -8.19 13.11
CA ASN A 87 -21.56 -9.62 13.37
C ASN A 87 -22.91 -10.32 13.60
N ILE A 88 -22.87 -11.66 13.72
CA ILE A 88 -24.07 -12.49 13.92
C ILE A 88 -24.83 -12.19 15.23
N PHE A 89 -24.22 -11.48 16.18
CA PHE A 89 -24.83 -11.04 17.44
C PHE A 89 -25.40 -9.62 17.36
N GLY A 90 -25.41 -9.01 16.17
CA GLY A 90 -25.90 -7.66 15.96
C GLY A 90 -24.94 -6.55 16.38
N MET A 91 -23.69 -6.87 16.76
CA MET A 91 -22.70 -5.86 17.14
C MET A 91 -21.99 -5.28 15.91
N ASN A 92 -21.88 -3.95 15.87
CA ASN A 92 -21.20 -3.23 14.80
C ASN A 92 -19.69 -3.18 15.04
N TYR A 93 -18.90 -3.40 14.00
CA TYR A 93 -17.45 -3.28 14.00
C TYR A 93 -16.94 -2.70 12.67
N LYS A 94 -15.72 -2.17 12.70
CA LYS A 94 -15.06 -1.64 11.50
C LYS A 94 -14.06 -2.65 10.99
N GLU A 95 -14.18 -3.04 9.73
CA GLU A 95 -13.22 -3.89 9.04
C GLU A 95 -12.40 -3.04 8.07
N ARG A 96 -11.08 -3.15 8.14
CA ARG A 96 -10.19 -2.49 7.17
C ARG A 96 -9.75 -3.50 6.13
N LYS A 97 -9.69 -3.10 4.86
CA LYS A 97 -9.23 -3.94 3.76
C LYS A 97 -8.27 -3.20 2.85
N LEU A 98 -7.29 -3.91 2.31
CA LEU A 98 -6.59 -3.51 1.09
C LEU A 98 -7.39 -4.04 -0.10
N VAL A 99 -7.83 -3.16 -0.98
CA VAL A 99 -8.61 -3.49 -2.17
C VAL A 99 -7.77 -3.16 -3.39
N ILE A 100 -7.62 -4.12 -4.31
CA ILE A 100 -6.85 -4.00 -5.54
C ILE A 100 -7.74 -4.41 -6.71
N GLU A 101 -7.85 -3.59 -7.74
CA GLU A 101 -8.60 -3.91 -8.96
C GLU A 101 -7.79 -3.55 -10.22
N TRP A 102 -7.97 -4.34 -11.28
CA TRP A 102 -7.31 -4.18 -12.57
C TRP A 102 -8.28 -4.42 -13.72
N GLY A 103 -8.02 -3.82 -14.87
CA GLY A 103 -8.86 -4.00 -16.07
C GLY A 103 -10.21 -3.27 -16.05
N LYS A 104 -10.55 -2.54 -14.98
CA LYS A 104 -11.58 -1.50 -15.05
C LYS A 104 -10.98 -0.30 -15.76
N ASN A 105 -11.52 0.06 -16.92
CA ASN A 105 -11.23 1.36 -17.53
C ASN A 105 -11.51 2.43 -16.48
N ASN A 106 -10.48 3.22 -16.13
CA ASN A 106 -10.60 4.36 -15.24
C ASN A 106 -11.83 5.22 -15.62
N PRO A 107 -12.78 5.50 -14.71
CA PRO A 107 -13.85 6.46 -14.98
C PRO A 107 -13.34 7.91 -14.86
N THR A 108 -12.17 8.20 -15.42
CA THR A 108 -11.61 9.56 -15.53
C THR A 108 -11.22 9.84 -16.97
N SER A 109 -12.22 9.77 -17.84
CA SER A 109 -12.27 10.58 -19.07
C SER A 109 -13.73 10.74 -19.50
N CYS A 110 -14.46 11.62 -18.82
CA CYS A 110 -15.60 12.28 -19.43
C CYS A 110 -15.17 13.72 -19.68
N ASN A 111 -15.08 14.05 -20.97
CA ASN A 111 -14.92 15.40 -21.52
C ASN A 111 -16.04 16.34 -21.05
#